data_AF-A0A937Y0Q0-F1
#
_entry.id   AF-A0A937Y0Q0-F1
#
_cell.length_a   1.000
_cell.length_b   1.000
_cell.length_c   1.000
_cell.angle_alpha   90.00
_cell.angle_beta   90.00
_cell.angle_gamma   90.00
#
_symmetry.space_group_name_H-M   'P 1'
#
loop_
_entity.id
_entity.type
_entity.pdbx_description
1 polymer ?
#
loop_
_entity_poly.entity_id
_entity_poly.type
_entity_poly.pdbx_seq_one_letter_code
_entity_poly.pdbx_strand_id
1 'polypeptide(L)'
;MILAQQGYRQPDPLDKAATTRPEHAIQRDEPHEETPDVGQEGAGRERETGMKRHVARFMPASPQALASNRVLSRFEPWLSHPELWRMRRRTVAAGAAIGVFFAFIIPVGQIPFAALVAMVLRVNIPVACLATFVNTPLTFGPVYYAAYVVGGLLLGDRPKTYAFSEGLVEDIGWFMQFIAWVHDLGPALVVGTILFSVFGALIAYASVAMGWRISVAARWRRRKAARA
;
A
#
# COMPACT_ATOMS: atom_id res chain seq x y z
N MET A 1 48.20 -18.94 -24.48
CA MET A 1 48.39 -20.10 -25.38
C MET A 1 49.30 -21.08 -24.66
N ILE A 2 48.72 -22.15 -24.09
CA ILE A 2 49.32 -23.45 -23.72
C ILE A 2 48.17 -24.35 -23.20
N LEU A 3 47.88 -25.43 -23.95
CA LEU A 3 47.36 -26.77 -23.61
C LEU A 3 46.10 -26.88 -22.70
N ALA A 4 44.90 -27.26 -23.16
CA ALA A 4 44.41 -28.45 -23.89
C ALA A 4 44.30 -29.76 -23.07
N GLN A 5 43.04 -30.20 -22.89
CA GLN A 5 42.53 -31.59 -22.98
C GLN A 5 42.84 -32.60 -21.86
N GLN A 6 41.79 -33.02 -21.12
CA GLN A 6 41.52 -34.37 -20.59
C GLN A 6 40.17 -34.31 -19.82
N GLY A 7 39.21 -35.21 -19.89
CA GLY A 7 39.04 -36.45 -20.62
C GLY A 7 37.56 -36.89 -20.50
N TYR A 8 37.04 -37.46 -21.59
CA TYR A 8 35.68 -37.98 -21.76
C TYR A 8 35.56 -39.33 -21.03
N ARG A 9 34.55 -39.50 -20.16
CA ARG A 9 34.27 -40.77 -19.46
C ARG A 9 32.99 -41.39 -20.03
N GLN A 10 33.16 -42.49 -20.76
CA GLN A 10 32.10 -43.30 -21.34
C GLN A 10 31.58 -44.31 -20.28
N PRO A 11 30.26 -44.45 -20.06
CA PRO A 11 29.72 -45.46 -19.16
C PRO A 11 29.54 -46.84 -19.84
N ASP A 12 29.87 -47.89 -19.09
CA ASP A 12 30.00 -49.31 -19.48
C ASP A 12 28.64 -50.00 -19.74
N PRO A 13 28.48 -50.93 -20.72
CA PRO A 13 27.19 -51.41 -21.22
C PRO A 13 26.64 -52.71 -20.57
N LEU A 14 27.06 -53.11 -19.37
CA LEU A 14 26.86 -54.48 -18.86
C LEU A 14 25.90 -54.67 -17.67
N ASP A 15 24.87 -53.84 -17.51
CA ASP A 15 23.83 -54.10 -16.48
C ASP A 15 22.44 -54.41 -17.08
N LYS A 16 22.47 -55.27 -18.11
CA LYS A 16 21.31 -55.96 -18.66
C LYS A 16 21.57 -57.46 -18.63
N ALA A 17 21.13 -58.15 -17.57
CA ALA A 17 20.59 -59.52 -17.62
C ALA A 17 20.67 -60.22 -16.25
N ALA A 18 19.56 -60.22 -15.52
CA ALA A 18 19.13 -61.27 -14.59
C ALA A 18 17.69 -60.92 -14.20
N THR A 19 16.67 -61.77 -14.19
CA THR A 19 16.51 -63.19 -14.52
C THR A 19 15.01 -63.42 -14.68
N THR A 20 14.69 -64.34 -15.58
CA THR A 20 13.37 -64.83 -16.01
C THR A 20 12.64 -65.73 -14.98
N ARG A 21 11.32 -65.52 -14.81
CA ARG A 21 10.17 -66.46 -14.58
C ARG A 21 10.23 -67.53 -13.44
N PRO A 22 9.12 -68.13 -12.93
CA PRO A 22 7.84 -68.36 -13.60
C PRO A 22 6.54 -68.11 -12.80
N GLU A 23 5.44 -68.24 -13.56
CA GLU A 23 4.03 -68.23 -13.22
C GLU A 23 3.63 -69.33 -12.23
N HIS A 24 2.82 -68.98 -11.22
CA HIS A 24 1.84 -69.88 -10.64
C HIS A 24 0.53 -69.12 -10.39
N ALA A 25 -0.50 -69.59 -11.08
CA ALA A 25 -1.87 -69.17 -10.92
C ALA A 25 -2.43 -69.67 -9.58
N ILE A 26 -2.96 -68.77 -8.75
CA ILE A 26 -3.98 -69.07 -7.74
C ILE A 26 -4.94 -67.88 -7.66
N GLN A 27 -6.14 -68.15 -8.17
CA GLN A 27 -7.46 -67.79 -7.64
C GLN A 27 -7.73 -66.35 -7.17
N ARG A 28 -8.70 -65.74 -7.88
CA ARG A 28 -9.52 -64.61 -7.42
C ARG A 28 -10.09 -64.86 -6.03
N ASP A 29 -9.84 -63.93 -5.14
CA ASP A 29 -10.81 -63.39 -4.19
C ASP A 29 -10.55 -61.88 -4.19
N GLU A 30 -11.48 -61.09 -4.74
CA GLU A 30 -11.44 -59.63 -4.61
C GLU A 30 -12.06 -59.26 -3.26
N PRO A 31 -11.29 -58.77 -2.27
CA PRO A 31 -11.87 -58.09 -1.14
C PRO A 31 -12.24 -56.68 -1.61
N HIS A 32 -13.53 -56.38 -1.52
CA HIS A 32 -14.16 -55.06 -1.63
C HIS A 32 -13.18 -53.89 -1.67
N GLU A 33 -13.13 -53.26 -2.84
CA GLU A 33 -12.59 -51.93 -3.06
C GLU A 33 -13.36 -50.94 -2.15
N GLU A 34 -12.91 -50.79 -0.91
CA GLU A 34 -13.14 -49.56 -0.14
C GLU A 34 -12.42 -48.45 -0.89
N THR A 35 -13.12 -47.90 -1.89
CA THR A 35 -12.84 -46.55 -2.37
C THR A 35 -12.89 -45.65 -1.15
N PRO A 36 -11.79 -44.93 -0.83
CA PRO A 36 -11.79 -43.99 0.27
C PRO A 36 -12.93 -43.01 0.07
N ASP A 37 -13.69 -42.75 1.12
CA ASP A 37 -14.64 -41.63 1.17
C ASP A 37 -13.87 -40.34 0.82
N VAL A 38 -13.91 -39.95 -0.45
CA VAL A 38 -13.47 -38.65 -0.96
C VAL A 38 -14.57 -37.65 -0.58
N GLY A 39 -14.80 -37.55 0.72
CA GLY A 39 -15.75 -36.70 1.37
C GLY A 39 -15.02 -35.83 2.38
N GLN A 40 -14.92 -34.54 2.05
CA GLN A 40 -14.87 -33.45 3.03
C GLN A 40 -13.52 -32.94 3.56
N GLU A 41 -12.35 -33.29 3.01
CA GLU A 41 -11.09 -32.62 3.42
C GLU A 41 -10.66 -31.42 2.53
N GLY A 42 -11.26 -31.23 1.35
CA GLY A 42 -10.86 -30.18 0.40
C GLY A 42 -11.39 -28.76 0.69
N ALA A 43 -12.56 -28.65 1.32
CA ALA A 43 -13.26 -27.37 1.44
C ALA A 43 -12.65 -26.40 2.49
N GLY A 44 -11.82 -26.92 3.41
CA GLY A 44 -11.14 -26.12 4.44
C GLY A 44 -9.85 -25.45 3.94
N ARG A 45 -9.12 -26.11 3.04
CA ARG A 45 -7.81 -25.62 2.55
C ARG A 45 -7.94 -24.55 1.47
N GLU A 46 -8.97 -24.60 0.62
CA GLU A 46 -9.18 -23.61 -0.45
C GLU A 46 -9.65 -22.23 0.07
N ARG A 47 -10.43 -22.21 1.17
CA ARG A 47 -10.90 -20.95 1.76
C ARG A 47 -9.77 -20.12 2.39
N GLU A 48 -8.69 -20.77 2.82
CA GLU A 48 -7.54 -20.08 3.43
C GLU A 48 -6.59 -19.44 2.38
N THR A 49 -6.56 -19.97 1.16
CA THR A 49 -5.71 -19.47 0.06
C THR A 49 -6.31 -18.26 -0.66
N GLY A 50 -7.63 -18.13 -0.73
CA GLY A 50 -8.32 -16.99 -1.34
C GLY A 50 -8.18 -15.68 -0.55
N MET A 51 -8.20 -15.76 0.78
CA MET A 51 -8.04 -14.60 1.68
C MET A 51 -6.60 -14.06 1.67
N LYS A 52 -5.61 -14.96 1.64
CA LYS A 52 -4.18 -14.57 1.53
C LYS A 52 -3.87 -13.89 0.19
N ARG A 53 -4.61 -14.22 -0.87
CA ARG A 53 -4.46 -13.60 -2.21
C ARG A 53 -5.03 -12.18 -2.28
N HIS A 54 -6.05 -11.86 -1.49
CA HIS A 54 -6.62 -10.51 -1.43
C HIS A 54 -5.76 -9.54 -0.61
N VAL A 55 -5.07 -10.04 0.43
CA VAL A 55 -4.12 -9.23 1.21
C VAL A 55 -2.82 -8.97 0.43
N ALA A 56 -2.39 -9.91 -0.42
CA ALA A 56 -1.22 -9.72 -1.27
C ALA A 56 -1.41 -8.67 -2.39
N ARG A 57 -2.67 -8.39 -2.78
CA ARG A 57 -2.98 -7.37 -3.80
C ARG A 57 -2.86 -5.94 -3.29
N PHE A 58 -2.80 -5.75 -1.96
CA PHE A 58 -2.54 -4.46 -1.33
C PHE A 58 -1.07 -4.24 -0.97
N MET A 59 -0.15 -5.15 -1.32
CA MET A 59 1.29 -4.86 -1.22
C MET A 59 1.68 -3.89 -2.33
N PRO A 60 2.00 -2.63 -1.99
CA PRO A 60 2.26 -1.62 -3.00
C PRO A 60 3.63 -1.85 -3.65
N ALA A 61 3.63 -1.76 -4.98
CA ALA A 61 4.76 -1.64 -5.91
C ALA A 61 6.06 -2.31 -5.45
N SER A 62 6.42 -3.49 -5.95
CA SER A 62 7.80 -3.96 -5.77
C SER A 62 8.79 -2.99 -6.46
N PRO A 63 10.07 -2.92 -6.05
CA PRO A 63 11.12 -2.19 -6.77
C PRO A 63 11.14 -2.51 -8.27
N GLN A 64 10.74 -3.72 -8.64
CA GLN A 64 10.63 -4.18 -10.03
C GLN A 64 9.56 -3.44 -10.83
N ALA A 65 8.47 -2.97 -10.21
CA ALA A 65 7.43 -2.19 -10.88
C ALA A 65 7.91 -0.77 -11.23
N LEU A 66 8.82 -0.20 -10.45
CA LEU A 66 9.38 1.15 -10.67
C LEU A 66 10.42 1.17 -11.79
N ALA A 67 11.13 0.06 -12.02
CA ALA A 67 12.10 -0.09 -13.11
C ALA A 67 11.46 0.02 -14.51
N SER A 68 10.14 -0.16 -14.61
CA SER A 68 9.40 -0.06 -15.87
C SER A 68 9.23 1.38 -16.40
N ASN A 69 9.46 2.40 -15.57
CA ASN A 69 9.24 3.80 -15.94
C ASN A 69 10.54 4.61 -15.96
N ARG A 70 10.88 5.20 -17.12
CA ARG A 70 12.15 5.90 -17.39
C ARG A 70 12.41 7.11 -16.47
N VAL A 71 11.36 7.71 -15.91
CA VAL A 71 11.49 8.82 -14.94
C VAL A 71 11.86 8.29 -13.55
N LEU A 72 11.30 7.15 -13.15
CA LEU A 72 11.56 6.52 -11.86
C LEU A 72 12.91 5.80 -11.81
N SER A 73 13.41 5.28 -12.93
CA SER A 73 14.74 4.67 -13.01
C SER A 73 15.87 5.66 -12.71
N ARG A 74 15.68 6.96 -12.93
CA ARG A 74 16.66 7.99 -12.51
C ARG A 74 16.79 8.12 -10.99
N PHE A 75 15.76 7.72 -10.24
CA PHE A 75 15.76 7.69 -8.78
C PHE A 75 16.10 6.29 -8.22
N GLU A 76 16.52 5.35 -9.06
CA GLU A 76 16.90 3.98 -8.68
C GLU A 76 17.93 3.90 -7.52
N PRO A 77 18.99 4.73 -7.47
CA PRO A 77 19.95 4.68 -6.35
C PRO A 77 19.29 4.99 -5.01
N TRP A 78 18.27 5.84 -5.00
CA TRP A 78 17.56 6.23 -3.78
C TRP A 78 16.42 5.26 -3.45
N LEU A 79 15.68 4.77 -4.44
CA LEU A 79 14.60 3.78 -4.24
C LEU A 79 15.11 2.36 -3.94
N SER A 80 16.39 2.07 -4.21
CA SER A 80 17.01 0.78 -3.90
C SER A 80 17.24 0.54 -2.40
N HIS A 81 17.10 1.57 -1.55
CA HIS A 81 17.24 1.41 -0.10
C HIS A 81 16.14 0.51 0.48
N PRO A 82 16.50 -0.66 1.07
CA PRO A 82 15.52 -1.63 1.59
C PRO A 82 14.62 -1.06 2.69
N GLU A 83 15.09 -0.04 3.40
CA GLU A 83 14.35 0.59 4.51
C GLU A 83 13.06 1.31 4.05
N LEU A 84 13.03 1.79 2.79
CA LEU A 84 11.87 2.46 2.19
C LEU A 84 10.71 1.50 1.93
N TRP A 85 11.04 0.21 1.78
CA TRP A 85 10.11 -0.88 1.49
C TRP A 85 9.74 -1.69 2.72
N ARG A 86 10.63 -1.72 3.72
CA ARG A 86 10.41 -2.47 4.95
C ARG A 86 9.30 -1.84 5.80
N MET A 87 8.34 -2.68 6.18
CA MET A 87 7.26 -2.29 7.09
C MET A 87 7.74 -2.33 8.54
N ARG A 88 8.38 -1.25 8.99
CA ARG A 88 8.66 -1.03 10.43
C ARG A 88 7.57 -0.12 11.00
N ARG A 89 7.07 -0.45 12.20
CA ARG A 89 6.00 0.31 12.88
C ARG A 89 6.16 1.83 12.83
N ARG A 90 7.38 2.33 13.07
CA ARG A 90 7.68 3.77 13.10
C ARG A 90 7.73 4.38 11.70
N THR A 91 8.28 3.68 10.72
CA THR A 91 8.42 4.19 9.34
C THR A 91 7.07 4.17 8.59
N VAL A 92 6.21 3.17 8.87
CA VAL A 92 4.85 3.11 8.34
C VAL A 92 3.98 4.22 8.94
N ALA A 93 4.02 4.41 10.26
CA ALA A 93 3.27 5.48 10.91
C ALA A 93 3.71 6.88 10.43
N ALA A 94 5.02 7.10 10.33
CA ALA A 94 5.55 8.36 9.79
C ALA A 94 5.22 8.56 8.31
N GLY A 95 5.28 7.50 7.49
CA GLY A 95 4.85 7.54 6.09
C GLY A 95 3.38 7.95 5.96
N ALA A 96 2.49 7.34 6.76
CA ALA A 96 1.07 7.69 6.75
C ALA A 96 0.84 9.16 7.13
N ALA A 97 1.53 9.65 8.16
CA ALA A 97 1.44 11.05 8.59
C ALA A 97 1.83 12.03 7.47
N ILE A 98 2.95 11.77 6.77
CA ILE A 98 3.42 12.59 5.64
C ILE A 98 2.41 12.58 4.50
N GLY A 99 1.88 11.41 4.14
CA GLY A 99 0.90 11.30 3.06
C GLY A 99 -0.37 12.09 3.36
N VAL A 100 -0.92 11.96 4.57
CA VAL A 100 -2.10 12.71 4.99
C VAL A 100 -1.83 14.21 5.07
N PHE A 101 -0.65 14.61 5.56
CA PHE A 101 -0.25 16.02 5.59
C PHE A 101 -0.32 16.66 4.20
N PHE A 102 0.32 16.02 3.21
CA PHE A 102 0.33 16.51 1.83
C PHE A 102 -1.01 16.37 1.12
N ALA A 103 -1.87 15.40 1.51
CA ALA A 103 -3.22 15.26 0.98
C ALA A 103 -4.12 16.49 1.23
N PHE A 104 -3.87 17.18 2.34
CA PHE A 104 -4.59 18.39 2.71
C PHE A 104 -3.86 19.66 2.25
N ILE A 105 -2.53 19.68 2.24
CA ILE A 105 -1.74 20.88 1.87
C ILE A 105 -1.70 21.12 0.34
N ILE A 106 -1.62 20.07 -0.47
CA ILE A 106 -1.51 20.17 -1.94
C ILE A 106 -2.67 19.40 -2.56
N PRO A 107 -3.70 20.06 -3.11
CA PRO A 107 -4.86 19.37 -3.71
C PRO A 107 -4.51 18.49 -4.91
N VAL A 108 -3.54 18.95 -5.73
CA VAL A 108 -3.17 18.32 -7.01
C VAL A 108 -1.67 18.14 -7.06
N GLY A 109 -1.19 16.94 -7.41
CA GLY A 109 0.24 16.64 -7.47
C GLY A 109 0.88 16.36 -6.10
N GLN A 110 0.10 16.02 -5.08
CA GLN A 110 0.56 15.67 -3.73
C GLN A 110 1.52 14.48 -3.64
N ILE A 111 1.41 13.50 -4.56
CA ILE A 111 2.17 12.25 -4.52
C ILE A 111 3.69 12.49 -4.66
N PRO A 112 4.19 13.22 -5.67
CA PRO A 112 5.61 13.57 -5.77
C PRO A 112 6.20 14.20 -4.51
N PHE A 113 5.48 15.15 -3.89
CA PHE A 113 5.95 15.82 -2.67
C PHE A 113 5.99 14.86 -1.48
N ALA A 114 4.94 14.06 -1.28
CA ALA A 114 4.91 13.05 -0.23
C ALA A 114 6.03 12.02 -0.41
N ALA A 115 6.27 11.57 -1.64
CA ALA A 115 7.35 10.63 -1.96
C ALA A 115 8.74 11.23 -1.71
N LEU A 116 8.96 12.49 -2.12
CA LEU A 116 10.22 13.20 -1.92
C LEU A 116 10.54 13.35 -0.43
N VAL A 117 9.58 13.83 0.37
CA VAL A 117 9.77 13.99 1.81
C VAL A 117 9.94 12.64 2.49
N ALA A 118 9.19 11.62 2.07
CA ALA A 118 9.35 10.27 2.59
C ALA A 118 10.74 9.69 2.31
N MET A 119 11.29 9.97 1.13
CA MET A 119 12.64 9.58 0.74
C MET A 119 13.71 10.29 1.57
N VAL A 120 13.60 11.61 1.75
CA VAL A 120 14.53 12.41 2.58
C VAL A 120 14.51 11.94 4.04
N LEU A 121 13.33 11.69 4.59
CA LEU A 121 13.16 11.22 5.97
C LEU A 121 13.38 9.71 6.13
N ARG A 122 13.70 8.99 5.04
CA ARG A 122 13.92 7.53 5.00
C ARG A 122 12.78 6.73 5.66
N VAL A 123 11.55 7.13 5.38
CA VAL A 123 10.34 6.42 5.85
C VAL A 123 9.71 5.61 4.72
N ASN A 124 8.60 4.92 5.00
CA ASN A 124 7.99 4.02 4.03
C ASN A 124 7.31 4.81 2.91
N ILE A 125 7.96 4.92 1.75
CA ILE A 125 7.48 5.68 0.58
C ILE A 125 6.12 5.17 0.09
N PRO A 126 5.91 3.85 -0.09
CA PRO A 126 4.62 3.37 -0.58
C PRO A 126 3.45 3.76 0.33
N VAL A 127 3.63 3.68 1.64
CA VAL A 127 2.61 4.09 2.60
C VAL A 127 2.37 5.59 2.54
N ALA A 128 3.43 6.42 2.37
CA ALA A 128 3.26 7.85 2.19
C ALA A 128 2.44 8.18 0.93
N CYS A 129 2.75 7.57 -0.21
CA CYS A 129 1.99 7.75 -1.44
C CYS A 129 0.53 7.29 -1.28
N LEU A 130 0.29 6.11 -0.70
CA LEU A 130 -1.06 5.59 -0.47
C LEU A 130 -1.88 6.48 0.47
N ALA A 131 -1.27 6.99 1.53
CA ALA A 131 -1.94 7.85 2.50
C ALA A 131 -2.36 9.20 1.89
N THR A 132 -1.79 9.62 0.76
CA THR A 132 -2.29 10.81 0.05
C THR A 132 -3.72 10.64 -0.48
N PHE A 133 -4.15 9.41 -0.77
CA PHE A 133 -5.51 9.13 -1.28
C PHE A 133 -6.60 9.18 -0.20
N VAL A 134 -6.26 9.55 1.04
CA VAL A 134 -7.26 9.72 2.11
C VAL A 134 -8.27 10.83 1.78
N ASN A 135 -7.82 11.87 1.08
CA ASN A 135 -8.65 13.00 0.67
C ASN A 135 -9.25 12.71 -0.71
N THR A 136 -10.46 12.18 -0.73
CA THR A 136 -11.17 11.79 -1.95
C THR A 136 -11.96 12.99 -2.50
N PRO A 137 -12.26 13.08 -3.81
CA PRO A 137 -13.02 14.20 -4.38
C PRO A 137 -14.34 14.48 -3.68
N LEU A 138 -14.97 13.43 -3.13
CA LEU A 138 -16.18 13.53 -2.33
C LEU A 138 -15.97 14.23 -0.97
N THR A 139 -14.83 14.01 -0.32
CA THR A 139 -14.51 14.62 0.97
C THR A 139 -13.82 15.98 0.85
N PHE A 140 -13.26 16.30 -0.32
CA PHE A 140 -12.56 17.55 -0.57
C PHE A 140 -13.40 18.80 -0.23
N GLY A 141 -14.61 18.91 -0.81
CA GLY A 141 -15.49 20.07 -0.58
C GLY A 141 -15.83 20.29 0.91
N PRO A 142 -16.40 19.29 1.60
CA PRO A 142 -16.73 19.41 3.02
C PRO A 142 -15.53 19.73 3.92
N VAL A 143 -14.38 19.10 3.67
CA VAL A 143 -13.16 19.34 4.47
C VAL A 143 -12.65 20.77 4.28
N TYR A 144 -12.56 21.26 3.05
CA TYR A 144 -12.01 22.59 2.78
C TYR A 144 -12.96 23.69 3.23
N TYR A 145 -14.27 23.46 3.17
CA TYR A 145 -15.24 24.35 3.81
C TYR A 145 -15.07 24.39 5.32
N ALA A 146 -14.91 23.23 5.98
CA ALA A 146 -14.65 23.18 7.42
C ALA A 146 -13.33 23.87 7.78
N ALA A 147 -12.28 23.69 6.96
CA ALA A 147 -11.01 24.38 7.10
C ALA A 147 -11.19 25.90 7.00
N TYR A 148 -11.92 26.40 5.99
CA TYR A 148 -12.22 27.83 5.86
C TYR A 148 -12.97 28.39 7.07
N VAL A 149 -14.01 27.70 7.56
CA VAL A 149 -14.77 28.14 8.74
C VAL A 149 -13.87 28.19 9.97
N VAL A 150 -13.09 27.14 10.23
CA VAL A 150 -12.17 27.07 11.38
C VAL A 150 -11.07 28.13 11.27
N GLY A 151 -10.53 28.36 10.08
CA GLY A 151 -9.51 29.39 9.85
C GLY A 151 -10.06 30.80 10.01
N GLY A 152 -11.27 31.09 9.53
CA GLY A 152 -11.95 32.36 9.75
C GLY A 152 -12.20 32.62 11.24
N LEU A 153 -12.69 31.60 11.97
CA LEU A 153 -12.85 31.66 13.42
C LEU A 153 -11.54 31.99 14.15
N LEU A 154 -10.41 31.42 13.71
CA LEU A 154 -9.08 31.70 14.28
C LEU A 154 -8.56 33.10 13.95
N LEU A 155 -8.91 33.64 12.78
CA LEU A 155 -8.53 34.99 12.36
C LEU A 155 -9.43 36.09 12.94
N GLY A 156 -10.52 35.71 13.62
CA GLY A 156 -11.53 36.65 14.11
C GLY A 156 -12.46 37.18 13.01
N ASP A 157 -12.36 36.63 11.80
CA ASP A 157 -13.21 36.97 10.67
C ASP A 157 -14.49 36.13 10.68
N ARG A 158 -15.64 36.78 10.44
CA ARG A 158 -16.89 36.05 10.22
C ARG A 158 -16.82 35.36 8.87
N PRO A 159 -17.24 34.08 8.76
CA PRO A 159 -17.27 33.38 7.48
C PRO A 159 -18.12 34.18 6.49
N LYS A 160 -17.47 34.74 5.46
CA LYS A 160 -18.14 35.50 4.40
C LYS A 160 -18.83 34.50 3.46
N THR A 161 -20.14 34.60 3.32
CA THR A 161 -20.91 33.83 2.34
C THR A 161 -20.85 34.56 1.00
N TYR A 162 -20.03 34.09 0.07
CA TYR A 162 -20.01 34.63 -1.29
C TYR A 162 -21.05 33.89 -2.13
N ALA A 163 -22.07 34.62 -2.60
CA ALA A 163 -22.92 34.13 -3.68
C ALA A 163 -22.11 34.21 -4.98
N PHE A 164 -21.93 33.09 -5.66
CA PHE A 164 -21.32 33.09 -7.00
C PHE A 164 -22.34 33.77 -7.93
N SER A 165 -22.11 35.03 -8.30
CA SER A 165 -22.98 35.72 -9.25
C SER A 165 -22.88 35.04 -10.61
N GLU A 166 -24.01 34.63 -11.20
CA GLU A 166 -24.12 33.83 -12.43
C GLU A 166 -23.57 34.48 -13.72
N GLY A 167 -22.87 35.63 -13.64
CA GLY A 167 -22.62 36.50 -14.79
C GLY A 167 -21.19 36.55 -15.36
N LEU A 168 -20.24 35.70 -14.97
CA LEU A 168 -18.82 35.94 -15.30
C LEU A 168 -18.12 34.75 -15.94
N VAL A 169 -18.36 34.55 -17.25
CA VAL A 169 -17.50 33.70 -18.10
C VAL A 169 -16.93 34.47 -19.31
N GLU A 170 -17.39 35.70 -19.59
CA GLU A 170 -17.10 36.35 -20.87
C GLU A 170 -15.90 37.34 -20.87
N ASP A 171 -15.38 37.81 -19.73
CA ASP A 171 -14.34 38.87 -19.67
C ASP A 171 -13.21 38.62 -18.65
N ILE A 172 -12.04 39.25 -18.83
CA ILE A 172 -10.87 39.26 -17.91
C ILE A 172 -11.26 39.62 -16.44
N GLY A 173 -12.43 40.21 -16.23
CA GLY A 173 -13.04 40.43 -14.92
C GLY A 173 -13.18 39.16 -14.06
N TRP A 174 -13.40 37.98 -14.65
CA TRP A 174 -13.46 36.73 -13.87
C TRP A 174 -12.12 36.40 -13.19
N PHE A 175 -11.00 36.69 -13.84
CA PHE A 175 -9.67 36.43 -13.30
C PHE A 175 -9.33 37.41 -12.17
N MET A 176 -9.65 38.69 -12.34
CA MET A 176 -9.48 39.69 -11.29
C MET A 176 -10.39 39.43 -10.09
N GLN A 177 -11.64 38.98 -10.33
CA GLN A 177 -12.56 38.54 -9.29
C GLN A 177 -12.03 37.30 -8.55
N PHE A 178 -11.43 36.35 -9.28
CA PHE A 178 -10.80 35.17 -8.70
C PHE A 178 -9.60 35.54 -7.82
N ILE A 179 -8.71 36.44 -8.29
CA ILE A 179 -7.57 36.91 -7.49
C ILE A 179 -8.05 37.66 -6.23
N ALA A 180 -9.08 38.51 -6.36
CA ALA A 180 -9.69 39.18 -5.21
C ALA A 180 -10.30 38.17 -4.22
N TRP A 181 -10.98 37.13 -4.72
CA TRP A 181 -11.53 36.04 -3.91
C TRP A 181 -10.44 35.23 -3.21
N VAL A 182 -9.37 34.86 -3.91
CA VAL A 182 -8.20 34.17 -3.32
C VAL A 182 -7.52 35.06 -2.28
N HIS A 183 -7.42 36.36 -2.51
CA HIS A 183 -6.83 37.28 -1.53
C HIS A 183 -7.68 37.42 -0.27
N ASP A 184 -9.01 37.45 -0.40
CA ASP A 184 -9.94 37.68 0.71
C ASP A 184 -10.27 36.39 1.50
N LEU A 185 -10.40 35.24 0.83
CA LEU A 185 -10.67 33.95 1.48
C LEU A 185 -9.41 33.10 1.73
N GLY A 186 -8.34 33.37 0.98
CA GLY A 186 -7.09 32.62 1.06
C GLY A 186 -6.49 32.53 2.45
N PRO A 187 -6.40 33.62 3.23
CA PRO A 187 -5.80 33.57 4.57
C PRO A 187 -6.51 32.58 5.51
N ALA A 188 -7.84 32.68 5.60
CA ALA A 188 -8.65 31.76 6.41
C ALA A 188 -8.51 30.31 5.93
N LEU A 189 -8.59 30.08 4.62
CA LEU A 189 -8.46 28.74 4.07
C LEU A 189 -7.06 28.15 4.31
N VAL A 190 -5.99 28.92 4.13
CA VAL A 190 -4.61 28.49 4.36
C VAL A 190 -4.41 28.10 5.82
N VAL A 191 -4.86 28.94 6.76
CA VAL A 191 -4.73 28.69 8.20
C VAL A 191 -5.49 27.42 8.59
N GLY A 192 -6.74 27.29 8.15
CA GLY A 192 -7.54 26.09 8.39
C GLY A 192 -6.93 24.84 7.77
N THR A 193 -6.40 24.94 6.55
CA THR A 193 -5.79 23.81 5.84
C THR A 193 -4.53 23.35 6.55
N ILE A 194 -3.65 24.27 6.97
CA ILE A 194 -2.45 23.94 7.77
C ILE A 194 -2.86 23.21 9.04
N LEU A 195 -3.88 23.71 9.74
CA LEU A 195 -4.39 23.10 10.96
C LEU A 195 -4.86 21.67 10.70
N PHE A 196 -5.72 21.47 9.71
CA PHE A 196 -6.24 20.15 9.33
C PHE A 196 -5.13 19.20 8.88
N SER A 197 -4.13 19.69 8.13
CA SER A 197 -2.98 18.89 7.73
C SER A 197 -2.19 18.39 8.93
N VAL A 198 -1.92 19.26 9.91
CA VAL A 198 -1.17 18.88 11.13
C VAL A 198 -1.98 17.89 11.96
N PHE A 199 -3.25 18.17 12.25
CA PHE A 199 -4.09 17.27 13.03
C PHE A 199 -4.32 15.94 12.31
N GLY A 200 -4.60 15.97 11.01
CA GLY A 200 -4.75 14.80 10.16
C GLY A 200 -3.50 13.91 10.18
N ALA A 201 -2.31 14.52 10.07
CA ALA A 201 -1.04 13.81 10.16
C ALA A 201 -0.83 13.15 11.54
N LEU A 202 -1.16 13.85 12.63
CA LEU A 202 -1.07 13.32 14.00
C LEU A 202 -2.04 12.14 14.21
N ILE A 203 -3.29 12.29 13.75
CA ILE A 203 -4.31 11.23 13.82
C ILE A 203 -3.88 10.02 12.99
N ALA A 204 -3.35 10.22 11.79
CA ALA A 204 -2.85 9.14 10.94
C ALA A 204 -1.70 8.38 11.62
N TYR A 205 -0.72 9.10 12.18
CA TYR A 205 0.37 8.50 12.93
C TYR A 205 -0.14 7.67 14.11
N ALA A 206 -1.00 8.27 14.93
CA ALA A 206 -1.57 7.64 16.12
C ALA A 206 -2.41 6.40 15.75
N SER A 207 -3.20 6.47 14.68
CA SER A 207 -4.02 5.36 14.19
C SER A 207 -3.18 4.15 13.79
N VAL A 208 -2.10 4.38 13.04
CA VAL A 208 -1.16 3.30 12.66
C VAL A 208 -0.47 2.72 13.90
N ALA A 209 0.00 3.59 14.80
CA ALA A 209 0.65 3.15 16.03
C ALA A 209 -0.29 2.33 16.92
N MET A 210 -1.55 2.76 17.06
CA MET A 210 -2.58 2.09 17.83
C MET A 210 -2.99 0.76 17.20
N GLY A 211 -3.22 0.73 15.88
CA GLY A 211 -3.54 -0.49 15.14
C GLY A 211 -2.46 -1.57 15.31
N TRP A 212 -1.20 -1.16 15.39
CA TRP A 212 -0.10 -2.08 15.71
C TRP A 212 -0.19 -2.64 17.13
N ARG A 213 -0.44 -1.78 18.14
CA ARG A 213 -0.60 -2.20 19.55
C ARG A 213 -1.76 -3.20 19.70
N ILE A 214 -2.90 -2.92 19.07
CA ILE A 214 -4.08 -3.79 19.10
C ILE A 214 -3.77 -5.13 18.45
N SER A 215 -3.11 -5.12 17.29
CA SER A 215 -2.74 -6.35 16.56
C SER A 215 -1.74 -7.21 17.34
N VAL A 216 -0.79 -6.59 18.06
CA VAL A 216 0.07 -7.31 19.00
C VAL A 216 -0.78 -7.91 20.13
N ALA A 217 -1.55 -7.12 20.87
CA ALA A 217 -2.36 -7.64 21.98
C ALA A 217 -3.31 -8.77 21.55
N ALA A 218 -3.94 -8.66 20.38
CA ALA A 218 -4.79 -9.70 19.79
C ALA A 218 -4.03 -11.01 19.54
N ARG A 219 -2.79 -10.96 19.01
CA ARG A 219 -1.95 -12.14 18.80
C ARG A 219 -1.59 -12.83 20.12
N TRP A 220 -1.31 -12.08 21.18
CA TRP A 220 -1.01 -12.65 22.50
C TRP A 220 -2.23 -13.30 23.12
N ARG A 221 -3.42 -12.69 22.98
CA ARG A 221 -4.69 -13.29 23.44
C ARG A 221 -5.02 -14.60 22.71
N ARG A 222 -4.87 -14.63 21.38
CA ARG A 222 -5.08 -15.85 20.57
C ARG A 222 -4.14 -16.99 20.97
N ARG A 223 -2.89 -16.68 21.32
CA ARG A 223 -1.93 -17.69 21.80
C ARG A 223 -2.26 -18.23 23.19
N LYS A 224 -2.83 -17.42 24.08
CA LYS A 224 -3.31 -17.88 25.39
C LYS A 224 -4.56 -18.75 25.25
N ALA A 225 -5.50 -18.36 24.38
CA ALA A 225 -6.71 -19.14 24.11
C ALA A 225 -6.43 -20.47 23.42
N ALA A 226 -5.39 -20.58 22.59
CA ALA A 226 -4.98 -21.85 21.96
C ALA A 226 -4.16 -22.76 22.89
N ARG A 227 -3.89 -22.35 24.13
CA ARG A 227 -3.15 -23.12 25.15
C ARG A 227 -4.02 -23.52 26.35
N ALA A 228 -5.26 -23.06 26.40
CA ALA A 228 -6.27 -23.41 27.39
C ALA A 228 -7.26 -24.39 26.77
#